data_AF-A0A9N8Z0I1-F1
#
_entry.id   AF-A0A9N8Z0I1-F1
#
_cell.length_a   1.000
_cell.length_b   1.000
_cell.length_c   1.000
_cell.angle_alpha   90.00
_cell.angle_beta   90.00
_cell.angle_gamma   90.00
#
_symmetry.space_group_name_H-M   'P 1'
#
loop_
_entity.id
_entity.type
_entity.pdbx_description
1 polymer ?
#
loop_
_entity_poly.entity_id
_entity_poly.type
_entity_poly.pdbx_seq_one_letter_code
_entity_poly.pdbx_strand_id
1 'polypeptide(L)'
;MSQPTPRGRKAPPEEEDAAKLAFGEDFEHAEFLFISEAALLLERTPPGQAQTSNFQKTQAYVNTFSKFHNQEAVTELRKTLLKYNIHKYELAQLANLCPEEVDEVKSLIPSLPHKLEDEKIRQILDEIAALKKYQSQ
;
A
#
# COMPACT_ATOMS: atom_id res chain seq x y z
N MET A 1 -5.22 -36.74 36.54
CA MET A 1 -6.23 -36.04 35.72
C MET A 1 -5.99 -34.56 35.90
N SER A 2 -5.34 -33.90 34.94
CA SER A 2 -4.99 -32.47 35.05
C SER A 2 -6.11 -31.62 34.46
N GLN A 3 -6.65 -30.68 35.23
CA GLN A 3 -7.72 -29.78 34.77
C GLN A 3 -7.20 -28.80 33.72
N PRO A 4 -8.02 -28.43 32.71
CA PRO A 4 -7.66 -27.41 31.74
C PRO A 4 -7.72 -26.03 32.40
N THR A 5 -6.65 -25.25 32.23
CA THR A 5 -6.57 -23.85 32.65
C THR A 5 -7.56 -22.99 31.87
N PRO A 6 -8.20 -21.98 32.48
CA PRO A 6 -9.10 -21.08 31.77
C PRO A 6 -8.27 -20.27 30.78
N ARG A 7 -8.57 -20.37 29.47
CA ARG A 7 -8.09 -19.39 28.50
C ARG A 7 -8.64 -18.03 28.92
N GLY A 8 -7.77 -17.17 29.46
CA GLY A 8 -8.11 -15.79 29.72
C GLY A 8 -8.68 -15.18 28.45
N ARG A 9 -9.88 -14.59 28.53
CA ARG A 9 -10.40 -13.76 27.46
C ARG A 9 -9.36 -12.67 27.22
N LYS A 10 -8.68 -12.69 26.07
CA LYS A 10 -7.99 -11.50 25.57
C LYS A 10 -9.00 -10.34 25.63
N ALA A 11 -8.55 -9.16 26.05
CA ALA A 11 -9.36 -7.96 25.92
C ALA A 11 -9.91 -7.89 24.48
N PRO A 12 -11.11 -7.30 24.27
CA PRO A 12 -11.58 -7.06 22.91
C PRO A 12 -10.42 -6.47 22.10
N PRO A 13 -10.14 -6.98 20.89
CA PRO A 13 -9.10 -6.39 20.06
C PRO A 13 -9.36 -4.89 19.99
N GLU A 14 -8.31 -4.09 20.19
CA GLU A 14 -8.38 -2.66 19.97
C GLU A 14 -9.00 -2.41 18.59
N GLU A 15 -9.87 -1.41 18.49
CA GLU A 15 -10.62 -1.16 17.26
C GLU A 15 -9.64 -0.73 16.15
N GLU A 16 -9.30 -1.67 15.27
CA GLU A 16 -8.43 -1.42 14.12
C GLU A 16 -9.08 -0.41 13.17
N ASP A 17 -8.32 0.62 12.79
CA ASP A 17 -8.77 1.73 11.95
C ASP A 17 -7.62 2.24 11.07
N ALA A 18 -7.65 1.84 9.80
CA ALA A 18 -6.65 2.25 8.82
C ALA A 18 -6.61 3.77 8.57
N ALA A 19 -7.72 4.49 8.79
CA ALA A 19 -7.77 5.95 8.69
C ALA A 19 -6.96 6.63 9.81
N LYS A 20 -6.72 5.93 10.92
CA LYS A 20 -5.92 6.37 12.06
C LYS A 20 -4.55 5.68 12.15
N LEU A 21 -4.21 4.84 11.17
CA LEU A 21 -3.03 3.96 11.20
C LEU A 21 -3.03 2.99 12.41
N ALA A 22 -4.20 2.67 12.94
CA ALA A 22 -4.36 1.70 14.00
C ALA A 22 -4.51 0.32 13.36
N PHE A 23 -3.40 -0.39 13.20
CA PHE A 23 -3.38 -1.77 12.71
C PHE A 23 -3.12 -2.73 13.86
N GLY A 24 -3.56 -3.99 13.73
CA GLY A 24 -3.21 -5.04 14.69
C GLY A 24 -1.71 -5.32 14.75
N GLU A 25 -1.27 -5.98 15.84
CA GLU A 25 0.15 -6.28 16.13
C GLU A 25 0.89 -6.94 14.95
N ASP A 26 0.19 -7.78 14.17
CA ASP A 26 0.76 -8.47 13.00
C ASP A 26 1.23 -7.50 11.88
N PHE A 27 0.72 -6.26 11.86
CA PHE A 27 0.98 -5.26 10.81
C PHE A 27 1.83 -4.07 11.27
N GLU A 28 2.20 -3.98 12.55
CA GLU A 28 2.97 -2.87 13.10
C GLU A 28 4.32 -2.67 12.40
N HIS A 29 4.93 -3.77 11.95
CA HIS A 29 6.22 -3.76 11.23
C HIS A 29 6.12 -4.31 9.80
N ALA A 30 4.90 -4.56 9.32
CA ALA A 30 4.70 -5.12 8.00
C ALA A 30 5.19 -4.17 6.90
N GLU A 31 5.71 -4.76 5.83
CA GLU A 31 5.91 -4.07 4.57
C GLU A 31 4.61 -4.06 3.78
N PHE A 32 4.30 -2.91 3.17
CA PHE A 32 3.14 -2.76 2.30
C PHE A 32 3.63 -2.76 0.86
N LEU A 33 3.08 -3.66 0.05
CA LEU A 33 3.33 -3.71 -1.38
C LEU A 33 2.37 -2.77 -2.12
N PHE A 34 2.89 -2.10 -3.15
CA PHE A 34 2.04 -1.41 -4.12
C PHE A 34 1.35 -2.45 -5.00
N ILE A 35 0.18 -2.12 -5.56
CA ILE A 35 -0.51 -2.98 -6.53
C ILE A 35 0.42 -3.30 -7.69
N SER A 36 1.18 -2.31 -8.14
CA SER A 36 2.20 -2.45 -9.20
C SER A 36 3.32 -3.43 -8.83
N GLU A 37 3.76 -3.46 -7.57
CA GLU A 37 4.77 -4.42 -7.11
C GLU A 37 4.20 -5.83 -7.01
N ALA A 38 2.98 -5.94 -6.49
CA ALA A 38 2.26 -7.20 -6.45
C ALA A 38 2.10 -7.76 -7.87
N ALA A 39 1.76 -6.94 -8.86
CA ALA A 39 1.70 -7.37 -10.27
C ALA A 39 3.03 -7.98 -10.74
N LEU A 40 4.14 -7.27 -10.55
CA LEU A 40 5.48 -7.73 -10.96
C LEU A 40 5.91 -9.03 -10.24
N LEU A 41 5.50 -9.21 -8.98
CA LEU A 41 5.77 -10.44 -8.23
C LEU A 41 4.91 -11.61 -8.72
N LEU A 42 3.63 -11.38 -8.99
CA LEU A 42 2.73 -12.42 -9.50
C LEU A 42 3.12 -12.87 -10.92
N GLU A 43 3.61 -11.97 -11.77
CA GLU A 43 4.14 -12.32 -13.10
C GLU A 43 5.33 -13.27 -13.06
N ARG A 44 6.16 -13.17 -12.02
CA ARG A 44 7.34 -14.03 -11.80
C ARG A 44 7.00 -15.34 -11.12
N THR A 45 5.75 -15.53 -10.69
CA THR A 45 5.35 -16.74 -9.97
C THR A 45 5.28 -17.93 -10.93
N PRO A 46 5.94 -19.07 -10.62
CA PRO A 46 5.92 -20.23 -11.50
C PRO A 46 4.50 -20.75 -11.79
N PRO A 47 4.20 -21.25 -13.01
CA PRO A 47 2.86 -21.72 -13.37
C PRO A 47 2.29 -22.80 -12.45
N GLY A 48 3.15 -23.61 -11.82
CA GLY A 48 2.72 -24.63 -10.84
C GLY A 48 2.15 -24.06 -9.54
N GLN A 49 2.48 -22.81 -9.19
CA GLN A 49 1.99 -22.13 -7.98
C GLN A 49 0.83 -21.15 -8.29
N ALA A 50 0.65 -20.80 -9.56
CA ALA A 50 -0.36 -19.85 -10.05
C ALA A 50 -1.75 -20.46 -10.32
N GLN A 51 -2.03 -21.66 -9.79
CA GLN A 51 -3.21 -22.45 -10.20
C GLN A 51 -4.45 -22.23 -9.33
N THR A 52 -4.30 -21.57 -8.19
CA THR A 52 -5.45 -21.36 -7.29
C THR A 52 -6.38 -20.28 -7.84
N SER A 53 -7.69 -20.42 -7.58
CA SER A 53 -8.67 -19.40 -7.99
C SER A 53 -8.37 -18.03 -7.39
N ASN A 54 -7.88 -17.99 -6.14
CA ASN A 54 -7.48 -16.74 -5.49
C ASN A 54 -6.29 -16.09 -6.21
N PHE A 55 -5.28 -16.87 -6.58
CA PHE A 55 -4.14 -16.35 -7.34
C PHE A 55 -4.59 -15.72 -8.66
N GLN A 56 -5.42 -16.41 -9.45
CA GLN A 56 -5.89 -15.93 -10.74
C GLN A 56 -6.72 -14.64 -10.60
N LYS A 57 -7.59 -14.58 -9.58
CA LYS A 57 -8.38 -13.37 -9.27
C LYS A 57 -7.49 -12.21 -8.86
N THR A 58 -6.50 -12.45 -8.01
CA THR A 58 -5.54 -11.41 -7.59
C THR A 58 -4.71 -10.94 -8.77
N GLN A 59 -4.22 -11.85 -9.62
CA GLN A 59 -3.47 -11.51 -10.83
C GLN A 59 -4.30 -10.63 -11.78
N ALA A 60 -5.57 -10.99 -12.02
CA ALA A 60 -6.47 -10.18 -12.82
C ALA A 60 -6.71 -8.77 -12.21
N TYR A 61 -6.89 -8.71 -10.90
CA TYR A 61 -7.06 -7.44 -10.18
C TYR A 61 -5.82 -6.55 -10.32
N VAL A 62 -4.63 -7.05 -9.99
CA VAL A 62 -3.41 -6.24 -10.03
C VAL A 62 -3.05 -5.82 -11.45
N ASN A 63 -3.31 -6.65 -12.46
CA ASN A 63 -3.11 -6.27 -13.87
C ASN A 63 -4.08 -5.18 -14.33
N THR A 64 -5.29 -5.14 -13.77
CA THR A 64 -6.29 -4.12 -14.11
C THR A 64 -6.02 -2.78 -13.41
N PHE A 65 -5.59 -2.83 -12.15
CA PHE A 65 -5.47 -1.64 -11.31
C PHE A 65 -4.05 -1.12 -11.13
N SER A 66 -3.03 -1.85 -11.61
CA SER A 66 -1.66 -1.37 -11.61
C SER A 66 -1.55 -0.03 -12.33
N LYS A 67 -0.98 0.95 -11.64
CA LYS A 67 -0.69 2.27 -12.21
C LYS A 67 0.70 2.31 -12.84
N PHE A 68 1.57 1.36 -12.47
CA PHE A 68 2.95 1.31 -12.92
C PHE A 68 3.32 -0.10 -13.41
N HIS A 69 3.70 -0.24 -14.66
CA HIS A 69 4.00 -1.55 -15.26
C HIS A 69 5.51 -1.78 -15.45
N ASN A 70 6.30 -0.71 -15.48
CA ASN A 70 7.75 -0.79 -15.60
C ASN A 70 8.39 -0.99 -14.22
N GLN A 71 9.18 -2.06 -14.06
CA GLN A 71 9.93 -2.37 -12.82
C GLN A 71 10.83 -1.21 -12.36
N GLU A 72 11.50 -0.53 -13.28
CA GLU A 72 12.36 0.62 -12.96
C GLU A 72 11.54 1.78 -12.40
N ALA A 73 10.40 2.06 -13.03
CA ALA A 73 9.48 3.11 -12.58
C ALA A 73 8.88 2.79 -11.21
N VAL A 74 8.48 1.54 -10.96
CA VAL A 74 7.98 1.09 -9.65
C VAL A 74 9.06 1.23 -8.56
N THR A 75 10.30 0.87 -8.89
CA THR A 75 11.43 0.98 -7.96
C THR A 75 11.74 2.44 -7.64
N GLU A 76 11.73 3.31 -8.65
CA GLU A 76 11.98 4.74 -8.47
C GLU A 76 10.84 5.44 -7.72
N LEU A 77 9.58 5.04 -7.97
CA LEU A 77 8.42 5.49 -7.21
C LEU A 77 8.60 5.16 -5.72
N ARG A 78 8.93 3.92 -5.38
CA ARG A 78 9.16 3.53 -3.98
C ARG A 78 10.28 4.35 -3.34
N LYS A 79 11.42 4.48 -4.02
CA LYS A 79 12.55 5.29 -3.52
C LYS A 79 12.16 6.74 -3.29
N THR A 80 11.36 7.31 -4.19
CA THR A 80 10.92 8.69 -4.12
C THR A 80 9.99 8.89 -2.92
N LEU A 81 8.97 8.05 -2.78
CA LEU A 81 8.01 8.16 -1.69
C LEU A 81 8.65 7.91 -0.31
N LEU A 82 9.63 7.00 -0.20
CA LEU A 82 10.36 6.75 1.05
C LEU A 82 11.08 7.98 1.62
N LYS A 83 11.43 8.98 0.79
CA LYS A 83 12.08 10.22 1.23
C LYS A 83 11.20 11.07 2.15
N TYR A 84 9.88 10.87 2.10
CA TYR A 84 8.90 11.69 2.81
C TYR A 84 8.65 11.24 4.26
N ASN A 85 9.23 10.11 4.69
CA ASN A 85 9.14 9.59 6.05
C ASN A 85 7.69 9.48 6.59
N ILE A 86 6.77 9.05 5.73
CA ILE A 86 5.37 8.76 6.07
C ILE A 86 5.18 7.26 6.27
N HIS A 87 4.02 6.86 6.82
CA HIS A 87 3.75 5.47 7.14
C HIS A 87 3.71 4.60 5.87
N LYS A 88 4.15 3.34 5.95
CA LYS A 88 4.23 2.44 4.78
C LYS A 88 2.88 2.19 4.11
N TYR A 89 1.81 2.17 4.91
CA TYR A 89 0.45 2.16 4.40
C TYR A 89 0.13 3.41 3.56
N GLU A 90 0.49 4.60 4.04
CA GLU A 90 0.26 5.86 3.34
C GLU A 90 1.03 5.93 2.01
N LEU A 91 2.29 5.44 2.01
CA LEU A 91 3.09 5.26 0.78
C LEU A 91 2.35 4.40 -0.25
N ALA A 92 1.83 3.26 0.19
CA ALA A 92 1.11 2.34 -0.68
C ALA A 92 -0.20 2.95 -1.20
N GLN A 93 -0.94 3.69 -0.36
CA GLN A 93 -2.16 4.37 -0.79
C GLN A 93 -1.88 5.43 -1.85
N LEU A 94 -0.85 6.27 -1.68
CA LEU A 94 -0.45 7.27 -2.68
C LEU A 94 -0.07 6.62 -4.02
N ALA A 95 0.72 5.54 -3.97
CA ALA A 95 1.16 4.82 -5.16
C ALA A 95 0.01 4.12 -5.91
N ASN A 96 -1.00 3.63 -5.18
CA ASN A 96 -2.12 2.88 -5.76
C ASN A 96 -3.23 3.79 -6.28
N LEU A 97 -3.58 4.84 -5.53
CA LEU A 97 -4.67 5.75 -5.84
C LEU A 97 -4.26 6.79 -6.87
N CYS A 98 -3.00 7.25 -6.84
CA CYS A 98 -2.48 8.36 -7.65
C CYS A 98 -3.41 9.59 -7.66
N PRO A 99 -3.72 10.17 -6.49
CA PRO A 99 -4.53 11.38 -6.42
C PRO A 99 -3.85 12.54 -7.14
N GLU A 100 -4.65 13.48 -7.66
CA GLU A 100 -4.16 14.61 -8.46
C GLU A 100 -4.16 15.94 -7.68
N GLU A 101 -4.99 16.03 -6.64
CA GLU A 101 -5.15 17.24 -5.83
C GLU A 101 -4.98 16.97 -4.33
N VAL A 102 -4.55 17.99 -3.58
CA VAL A 102 -4.32 17.89 -2.13
C VAL A 102 -5.61 17.53 -1.37
N ASP A 103 -6.75 18.07 -1.79
CA ASP A 103 -8.04 17.79 -1.15
C ASP A 103 -8.49 16.33 -1.34
N GLU A 104 -8.11 15.72 -2.47
CA GLU A 104 -8.34 14.29 -2.70
C GLU A 104 -7.50 13.45 -1.74
N VAL A 105 -6.23 13.82 -1.53
CA VAL A 105 -5.35 13.15 -0.56
C VAL A 105 -5.94 13.24 0.86
N LYS A 106 -6.39 14.42 1.28
CA LYS A 106 -7.02 14.63 2.60
C LYS A 106 -8.28 13.78 2.78
N SER A 107 -9.06 13.61 1.71
CA SER A 107 -10.29 12.80 1.75
C SER A 107 -10.02 11.29 1.75
N LEU A 108 -9.05 10.83 0.94
CA LEU A 108 -8.77 9.41 0.76
C LEU A 108 -7.80 8.84 1.81
N ILE A 109 -6.87 9.66 2.30
CA ILE A 109 -5.80 9.27 3.23
C ILE A 109 -5.81 10.24 4.43
N PRO A 110 -6.84 10.18 5.29
CA PRO A 110 -7.05 11.18 6.35
C PRO A 110 -5.95 11.19 7.43
N SER A 111 -5.08 10.17 7.49
CA SER A 111 -3.94 10.13 8.40
C SER A 111 -2.77 11.03 7.97
N LEU A 112 -2.65 11.33 6.67
CA LEU A 112 -1.50 12.02 6.08
C LEU A 112 -1.42 13.52 6.42
N PRO A 113 -2.52 14.29 6.39
CA PRO A 113 -2.51 15.74 6.64
C PRO A 113 -2.08 16.11 8.07
N HIS A 114 -2.09 15.17 9.00
CA HIS A 114 -1.58 15.39 10.35
C HIS A 114 -0.04 15.48 10.40
N LYS A 115 0.66 15.03 9.36
CA LYS A 115 2.13 14.93 9.31
C LYS A 115 2.78 15.82 8.27
N LEU A 116 2.07 16.14 7.19
CA LEU A 116 2.60 16.89 6.05
C LEU A 116 1.72 18.10 5.74
N GLU A 117 2.37 19.23 5.51
CA GLU A 117 1.73 20.44 4.98
C GLU A 117 1.33 20.26 3.52
N ASP A 118 0.36 21.06 3.07
CA ASP A 118 -0.23 20.99 1.73
C ASP A 118 0.83 21.15 0.62
N GLU A 119 1.81 22.04 0.80
CA GLU A 119 2.90 22.22 -0.16
C GLU A 119 3.73 20.93 -0.33
N LYS A 120 3.93 20.19 0.76
CA LYS A 120 4.70 18.94 0.73
C LYS A 120 3.90 17.82 0.08
N ILE A 121 2.60 17.76 0.34
CA ILE A 121 1.68 16.85 -0.35
C ILE A 121 1.70 17.15 -1.85
N ARG A 122 1.57 18.42 -2.25
CA ARG A 122 1.61 18.83 -3.65
C ARG A 122 2.90 18.40 -4.34
N GLN A 123 4.05 18.57 -3.68
CA GLN A 123 5.34 18.09 -4.19
C GLN A 123 5.32 16.57 -4.44
N ILE A 124 4.77 15.77 -3.51
CA ILE A 124 4.65 14.32 -3.69
C ILE A 124 3.82 14.00 -4.93
N LEU A 125 2.67 14.67 -5.10
CA LEU A 125 1.77 14.43 -6.23
C LEU A 125 2.44 14.76 -7.56
N ASP A 126 3.17 15.87 -7.63
CA ASP A 126 3.92 16.27 -8.82
C ASP A 126 5.00 15.23 -9.18
N GLU A 127 5.73 14.70 -8.20
CA GLU A 127 6.72 13.65 -8.40
C GLU A 127 6.10 12.33 -8.88
N ILE A 128 4.97 11.92 -8.30
CA ILE A 128 4.21 10.73 -8.76
C ILE A 128 3.74 10.93 -10.20
N ALA A 129 3.18 12.10 -10.53
CA ALA A 129 2.67 12.41 -11.85
C ALA A 129 3.78 12.42 -12.91
N ALA A 130 4.95 12.98 -12.57
CA ALA A 130 6.12 12.97 -13.44
C ALA A 130 6.60 11.54 -13.76
N LEU A 131 6.71 10.68 -12.72
CA LEU A 131 7.09 9.27 -12.90
C LEU A 131 6.05 8.50 -13.72
N LYS A 132 4.75 8.75 -13.48
CA LYS A 132 3.66 8.10 -14.20
C LYS A 132 3.69 8.45 -15.70
N LYS A 133 4.01 9.70 -16.03
CA LYS A 133 4.20 10.16 -17.41
C LYS A 133 5.41 9.51 -18.08
N TYR A 134 6.54 9.43 -17.38
CA TYR A 134 7.79 8.88 -17.92
C TYR A 134 7.67 7.40 -18.32
N GLN A 135 7.03 6.57 -17.50
CA GLN A 135 6.85 5.14 -17.84
C GLN A 135 5.86 4.87 -18.99
N SER A 136 5.06 5.87 -19.37
CA SER A 136 4.03 5.75 -20.41
C SER A 136 4.55 6.21 -21.79
N GLN A 137 5.82 6.64 -21.86
CA GLN A 137 6.55 6.98 -23.08
C GLN A 137 7.33 5.77 -23.58
#